data_AF-A0A3D4VUU5-F1
#
_entry.id   AF-A0A3D4VUU5-F1
#
_cell.length_a   1.000
_cell.length_b   1.000
_cell.length_c   1.000
_cell.angle_alpha   90.00
_cell.angle_beta   90.00
_cell.angle_gamma   90.00
#
_symmetry.space_group_name_H-M   'P 1'
#
loop_
_entity.id
_entity.type
_entity.pdbx_description
1 polymer ?
#
loop_
_entity_poly.entity_id
_entity_poly.type
_entity_poly.pdbx_seq_one_letter_code
_entity_poly.pdbx_strand_id
1 'polypeptide(L)'
;MKNINATESGISFETKQKIAFANSANAYTDITPYELEIGFPSINYRGFFAQPREVIIYVAPAQTFTDKNMVVGYTGKSAGVNVRVAKGISVRTGSMGGKPIRNNVRNYNDGDLIITNKRILFVGKDDSFEYRVDKISATKIIDKTSFIIQSGRASKNIQMNAALVVYACGFINYVVGEHSRGVDIFSEIEKDKKKITQEQMDLCNIVRKEIQSIQMPKQKKKNGCLWPFIIFILGTALITVVISQLGYDQVENREKDESSNAHTISMESSTNYSALDIINMSQHPVVFDSLENTRSYYDGIGDDRIAIVSIQEHYQLQSKLKNIADDPVLIYFIQHSTKESYVGTVQINIFQEELCKNMDIDGALQIITSYLPKNFLTYYKLDRAYSYGNDETTIYTYACRLNDAGVEYHNSVAGQYSSYYNFKIVHYLNKNQWKLETDYAANGNKDIGWIEKYADKWDVDITEYFGIESK
;
A
#
# COMPACT_ATOMS: atom_id res chain seq x y z
N MET A 1 -35.59 -16.52 18.76
CA MET A 1 -34.96 -16.01 17.52
C MET A 1 -33.48 -16.35 17.59
N LYS A 2 -32.95 -17.07 16.59
CA LYS A 2 -31.55 -17.55 16.55
C LYS A 2 -30.61 -16.37 16.31
N ASN A 3 -29.53 -16.30 17.10
CA ASN A 3 -28.42 -15.38 16.89
C ASN A 3 -27.80 -15.62 15.51
N ILE A 4 -27.82 -14.59 14.67
CA ILE A 4 -27.02 -14.51 13.45
C ILE A 4 -25.66 -14.00 13.91
N ASN A 5 -24.63 -14.88 13.86
CA ASN A 5 -23.19 -14.69 14.16
C ASN A 5 -22.59 -15.68 15.17
N ALA A 6 -23.06 -16.93 15.24
CA ALA A 6 -22.27 -18.04 15.79
C ALA A 6 -21.66 -18.83 14.62
N THR A 7 -20.36 -18.69 14.38
CA THR A 7 -19.66 -19.57 13.42
C THR A 7 -19.56 -20.98 13.98
N GLU A 8 -19.69 -22.03 13.16
CA GLU A 8 -19.72 -23.43 13.62
C GLU A 8 -18.46 -23.84 14.40
N SER A 9 -17.30 -23.27 14.09
CA SER A 9 -16.04 -23.55 14.81
C SER A 9 -15.83 -22.77 16.11
N GLY A 10 -16.61 -21.71 16.38
CA GLY A 10 -16.35 -20.79 17.50
C GLY A 10 -15.06 -19.97 17.41
N ILE A 11 -14.30 -20.07 16.30
CA ILE A 11 -13.05 -19.33 16.08
C ILE A 11 -13.34 -17.93 15.54
N SER A 12 -12.54 -16.93 15.95
CA SER A 12 -12.69 -15.55 15.51
C SER A 12 -12.49 -15.39 13.99
N PHE A 13 -13.11 -14.36 13.41
CA PHE A 13 -12.93 -14.05 11.99
C PHE A 13 -11.46 -13.67 11.67
N GLU A 14 -10.80 -12.94 12.57
CA GLU A 14 -9.39 -12.52 12.40
C GLU A 14 -8.45 -13.74 12.32
N THR A 15 -8.60 -14.71 13.21
CA THR A 15 -7.79 -15.94 13.19
C THR A 15 -8.05 -16.73 11.90
N LYS A 16 -9.31 -16.85 11.47
CA LYS A 16 -9.66 -17.52 10.20
C LYS A 16 -9.06 -16.80 8.99
N GLN A 17 -9.09 -15.47 8.99
CA GLN A 17 -8.52 -14.66 7.93
C GLN A 17 -6.99 -14.83 7.87
N LYS A 18 -6.31 -14.82 9.03
CA LYS A 18 -4.86 -15.08 9.14
C LYS A 18 -4.49 -16.48 8.61
N ILE A 19 -5.25 -17.51 8.98
CA ILE A 19 -5.07 -18.89 8.47
C ILE A 19 -5.29 -18.94 6.95
N ALA A 20 -6.36 -18.30 6.45
CA ALA A 20 -6.66 -18.25 5.02
C ALA A 20 -5.52 -17.62 4.22
N PHE A 21 -5.02 -16.45 4.64
CA PHE A 21 -3.88 -15.76 4.02
C PHE A 21 -2.63 -16.64 3.97
N ALA A 22 -2.22 -17.20 5.11
CA ALA A 22 -1.04 -18.05 5.19
C ALA A 22 -1.15 -19.29 4.31
N ASN A 23 -2.27 -20.01 4.38
CA ASN A 23 -2.49 -21.25 3.62
C ASN A 23 -2.62 -20.98 2.11
N SER A 24 -3.21 -19.85 1.71
CA SER A 24 -3.29 -19.48 0.29
C SER A 24 -1.92 -19.16 -0.32
N ALA A 25 -1.03 -18.57 0.48
CA ALA A 25 0.30 -18.15 0.06
C ALA A 25 1.32 -19.29 0.13
N ASN A 26 0.99 -20.39 0.81
CA ASN A 26 1.90 -21.50 1.05
C ASN A 26 1.30 -22.84 0.61
N ALA A 27 1.75 -23.32 -0.54
CA ALA A 27 1.30 -24.61 -1.09
C ALA A 27 1.83 -25.83 -0.31
N TYR A 28 2.79 -25.66 0.59
CA TYR A 28 3.51 -26.74 1.25
C TYR A 28 3.12 -26.93 2.73
N THR A 29 2.57 -25.89 3.36
CA THR A 29 2.29 -25.90 4.79
C THR A 29 0.88 -25.43 5.07
N ASP A 30 0.12 -26.26 5.79
CA ASP A 30 -1.15 -25.86 6.40
C ASP A 30 -0.91 -25.41 7.84
N ILE A 31 -1.11 -24.11 8.09
CA ILE A 31 -0.88 -23.46 9.38
C ILE A 31 -2.01 -23.66 10.38
N THR A 32 -3.15 -24.22 9.95
CA THR A 32 -4.36 -24.33 10.78
C THR A 32 -4.11 -24.97 12.14
N PRO A 33 -3.40 -26.11 12.27
CA PRO A 33 -3.19 -26.72 13.59
C PRO A 33 -2.37 -25.83 14.55
N TYR A 34 -1.49 -25.00 13.99
CA TYR A 34 -0.64 -24.09 14.76
C TYR A 34 -1.42 -22.89 15.28
N GLU A 35 -2.19 -22.22 14.41
CA GLU A 35 -3.02 -21.07 14.79
C GLU A 35 -4.18 -21.42 15.73
N LEU A 36 -4.58 -22.70 15.76
CA LEU A 36 -5.58 -23.21 16.70
C LEU A 36 -4.96 -23.78 17.99
N GLU A 37 -3.63 -23.66 18.17
CA GLU A 37 -2.89 -24.19 19.32
C GLU A 37 -3.06 -25.71 19.54
N ILE A 38 -3.37 -26.45 18.47
CA ILE A 38 -3.55 -27.90 18.49
C ILE A 38 -2.21 -28.62 18.32
N GLY A 39 -1.30 -28.05 17.54
CA GLY A 39 0.02 -28.64 17.31
C GLY A 39 0.81 -27.95 16.22
N PHE A 40 1.82 -28.65 15.69
CA PHE A 40 2.67 -28.12 14.62
C PHE A 40 1.94 -28.03 13.26
N PRO A 41 2.42 -27.18 12.34
CA PRO A 41 1.86 -27.09 11.00
C PRO A 41 1.90 -28.45 10.28
N SER A 42 0.91 -28.69 9.43
CA SER A 42 0.89 -29.89 8.59
C SER A 42 1.70 -29.65 7.32
N ILE A 43 2.73 -30.47 7.08
CA ILE A 43 3.69 -30.30 5.99
C ILE A 43 3.40 -31.28 4.85
N ASN A 44 3.20 -30.76 3.64
CA ASN A 44 3.10 -31.49 2.39
C ASN A 44 4.20 -31.03 1.42
N TYR A 45 5.44 -31.42 1.72
CA TYR A 45 6.60 -31.13 0.89
C TYR A 45 7.26 -32.43 0.41
N ARG A 46 7.52 -32.52 -0.90
CA ARG A 46 8.14 -33.70 -1.52
C ARG A 46 9.59 -33.40 -1.90
N GLY A 47 10.43 -34.43 -1.96
CA GLY A 47 11.82 -34.28 -2.40
C GLY A 47 12.80 -33.83 -1.31
N PHE A 48 12.36 -33.71 -0.06
CA PHE A 48 13.26 -33.52 1.08
C PHE A 48 13.75 -34.88 1.64
N PHE A 49 15.05 -35.01 1.81
CA PHE A 49 15.68 -36.20 2.37
C PHE A 49 16.14 -35.92 3.81
N ALA A 50 15.36 -36.39 4.78
CA ALA A 50 15.62 -36.20 6.19
C ALA A 50 16.82 -37.04 6.66
N GLN A 51 17.69 -36.43 7.46
CA GLN A 51 18.68 -37.16 8.25
C GLN A 51 18.01 -37.95 9.39
N PRO A 52 18.69 -38.93 9.99
CA PRO A 52 18.15 -39.62 11.17
C PRO A 52 17.75 -38.63 12.27
N ARG A 53 16.50 -38.71 12.76
CA ARG A 53 15.94 -37.75 13.74
C ARG A 53 15.84 -36.30 13.23
N GLU A 54 15.68 -36.11 11.93
CA GLU A 54 15.35 -34.81 11.33
C GLU A 54 13.88 -34.79 10.92
N VAL A 55 13.20 -33.69 11.24
CA VAL A 55 11.81 -33.44 10.86
C VAL A 55 11.67 -32.03 10.34
N ILE A 56 10.87 -31.88 9.28
CA ILE A 56 10.50 -30.57 8.75
C ILE A 56 9.47 -29.95 9.67
N ILE A 57 9.70 -28.70 10.06
CA ILE A 57 8.83 -27.92 10.95
C ILE A 57 8.01 -26.93 10.15
N TYR A 58 8.62 -26.34 9.10
CA TYR A 58 7.97 -25.38 8.23
C TYR A 58 8.63 -25.37 6.85
N VAL A 59 7.83 -25.21 5.80
CA VAL A 59 8.32 -24.97 4.43
C VAL A 59 7.49 -23.89 3.79
N ALA A 60 8.13 -22.97 3.07
CA ALA A 60 7.43 -21.92 2.33
C ALA A 60 8.15 -21.57 1.03
N PRO A 61 7.41 -21.16 -0.02
CA PRO A 61 8.01 -20.56 -1.20
C PRO A 61 8.69 -19.23 -0.82
N ALA A 62 9.90 -19.03 -1.31
CA ALA A 62 10.75 -17.88 -0.98
C ALA A 62 11.66 -17.48 -2.16
N GLN A 63 12.35 -16.38 -2.00
CA GLN A 63 13.35 -15.88 -2.94
C GLN A 63 14.57 -15.43 -2.15
N THR A 64 15.77 -15.72 -2.65
CA THR A 64 16.98 -15.05 -2.16
C THR A 64 17.23 -13.80 -2.99
N PHE A 65 17.77 -12.74 -2.37
CA PHE A 65 18.13 -11.54 -3.12
C PHE A 65 19.49 -10.95 -2.75
N THR A 66 20.12 -10.35 -3.76
CA THR A 66 21.39 -9.63 -3.61
C THR A 66 21.29 -8.23 -4.24
N ASP A 67 21.74 -7.22 -3.49
CA ASP A 67 21.80 -5.84 -3.98
C ASP A 67 23.19 -5.60 -4.60
N LYS A 68 23.24 -5.34 -5.92
CA LYS A 68 24.47 -4.96 -6.62
C LYS A 68 24.44 -3.48 -7.02
N ASN A 69 25.49 -2.75 -6.66
CA ASN A 69 25.70 -1.36 -7.09
C ASN A 69 26.21 -1.35 -8.55
N MET A 70 25.43 -0.84 -9.50
CA MET A 70 25.90 -0.60 -10.86
C MET A 70 25.82 0.89 -11.21
N VAL A 71 26.84 1.41 -11.91
CA VAL A 71 26.87 2.80 -12.40
C VAL A 71 26.05 2.88 -13.69
N VAL A 72 24.98 3.69 -13.71
CA VAL A 72 24.03 3.76 -14.83
C VAL A 72 23.95 5.13 -15.52
N GLY A 73 24.71 6.13 -15.09
CA GLY A 73 24.76 7.41 -15.82
C GLY A 73 25.51 8.53 -15.11
N TYR A 74 25.51 9.73 -15.69
CA TYR A 74 26.01 10.98 -15.10
C TYR A 74 24.92 12.05 -15.20
N THR A 75 24.60 12.75 -14.11
CA THR A 75 23.69 13.92 -14.17
C THR A 75 24.50 15.22 -14.24
N GLY A 76 24.26 16.03 -15.27
CA GLY A 76 24.73 17.41 -15.34
C GLY A 76 23.67 18.37 -14.77
N LYS A 77 24.06 19.27 -13.86
CA LYS A 77 23.25 20.43 -13.48
C LYS A 77 23.33 21.48 -14.59
N SER A 78 22.19 21.91 -15.12
CA SER A 78 22.09 23.22 -15.76
C SER A 78 20.79 23.90 -15.33
N ALA A 79 20.93 24.91 -14.47
CA ALA A 79 20.01 26.03 -14.45
C ALA A 79 20.31 26.84 -15.73
N GLY A 80 19.32 26.97 -16.61
CA GLY A 80 19.45 27.69 -17.86
C GLY A 80 18.15 27.66 -18.63
N VAL A 81 17.45 28.80 -18.65
CA VAL A 81 16.30 29.05 -19.51
C VAL A 81 16.73 28.85 -20.96
N ASN A 82 15.95 28.07 -21.72
CA ASN A 82 16.22 27.82 -23.13
C ASN A 82 15.08 28.46 -23.95
N VAL A 83 15.30 29.68 -24.42
CA VAL A 83 14.45 30.31 -25.45
C VAL A 83 15.07 29.99 -26.81
N ARG A 84 14.32 29.31 -27.70
CA ARG A 84 14.72 29.18 -29.10
C ARG A 84 14.26 30.39 -29.88
N VAL A 85 15.19 31.13 -30.46
CA VAL A 85 14.93 32.13 -31.50
C VAL A 85 15.50 31.60 -32.82
N ALA A 86 14.66 30.87 -33.57
CA ALA A 86 14.89 30.37 -34.94
C ALA A 86 16.15 29.50 -35.22
N LYS A 87 16.13 28.81 -36.38
CA LYS A 87 17.14 27.82 -36.80
C LYS A 87 18.52 28.47 -37.01
N GLY A 88 19.56 27.95 -36.35
CA GLY A 88 20.91 27.93 -36.94
C GLY A 88 22.08 28.46 -36.12
N ILE A 89 21.93 28.95 -34.89
CA ILE A 89 23.08 29.40 -34.07
C ILE A 89 22.85 29.05 -32.59
N SER A 90 23.76 28.26 -32.01
CA SER A 90 23.82 27.99 -30.57
C SER A 90 25.15 28.49 -30.01
N VAL A 91 25.11 29.29 -28.95
CA VAL A 91 26.33 29.66 -28.21
C VAL A 91 26.29 28.98 -26.85
N ARG A 92 27.27 28.10 -26.61
CA ARG A 92 27.54 27.42 -25.34
C ARG A 92 28.81 27.99 -24.73
N THR A 93 28.78 28.28 -23.43
CA THR A 93 29.98 28.42 -22.61
C THR A 93 29.67 27.96 -21.18
N GLY A 94 30.40 26.97 -20.63
CA GLY A 94 30.48 26.75 -19.18
C GLY A 94 30.49 25.30 -18.67
N SER A 95 31.70 24.79 -18.44
CA SER A 95 32.22 23.68 -17.60
C SER A 95 31.33 22.48 -17.19
N MET A 96 31.81 21.27 -17.55
CA MET A 96 31.25 19.97 -17.22
C MET A 96 31.86 19.41 -15.92
N GLY A 97 31.00 19.09 -14.93
CA GLY A 97 31.34 18.31 -13.74
C GLY A 97 30.22 17.32 -13.43
N GLY A 98 30.29 16.11 -13.99
CA GLY A 98 29.30 15.06 -13.79
C GLY A 98 29.62 14.19 -12.58
N LYS A 99 28.67 14.03 -11.65
CA LYS A 99 28.72 12.96 -10.64
C LYS A 99 28.08 11.69 -11.22
N PRO A 100 28.71 10.51 -11.09
CA PRO A 100 28.11 9.25 -11.54
C PRO A 100 26.88 8.90 -10.69
N ILE A 101 25.78 8.56 -11.34
CA ILE A 101 24.55 8.00 -10.78
C ILE A 101 24.77 6.49 -10.62
N ARG A 102 24.62 5.98 -9.39
CA ARG A 102 24.66 4.55 -9.06
C ARG A 102 23.22 4.08 -8.80
N ASN A 103 22.76 3.05 -9.50
CA ASN A 103 21.50 2.37 -9.19
C ASN A 103 21.80 1.02 -8.54
N ASN A 104 21.02 0.66 -7.53
CA ASN A 104 21.03 -0.68 -6.94
C ASN A 104 20.16 -1.58 -7.82
N VAL A 105 20.75 -2.60 -8.43
CA VAL A 105 20.00 -3.66 -9.10
C VAL A 105 19.89 -4.82 -8.13
N ARG A 106 18.66 -5.13 -7.70
CA ARG A 106 18.34 -6.27 -6.85
C ARG A 106 18.10 -7.50 -7.72
N ASN A 107 18.96 -8.50 -7.61
CA ASN A 107 18.77 -9.79 -8.29
C ASN A 107 18.02 -10.74 -7.37
N TYR A 108 17.02 -11.43 -7.91
CA TYR A 108 16.19 -12.40 -7.21
C TYR A 108 16.45 -13.80 -7.72
N ASN A 109 16.37 -14.78 -6.83
CA ASN A 109 16.43 -16.19 -7.16
C ASN A 109 15.34 -16.94 -6.39
N ASP A 110 14.40 -17.50 -7.13
CA ASP A 110 13.22 -18.20 -6.61
C ASP A 110 13.58 -19.60 -6.10
N GLY A 111 12.92 -20.03 -5.03
CA GLY A 111 13.13 -21.34 -4.43
C GLY A 111 12.23 -21.59 -3.23
N ASP A 112 12.57 -22.61 -2.46
CA ASP A 112 11.84 -22.98 -1.25
C ASP A 112 12.73 -22.83 -0.01
N LEU A 113 12.21 -22.19 1.03
CA LEU A 113 12.82 -22.17 2.35
C LEU A 113 12.30 -23.34 3.18
N ILE A 114 13.21 -24.20 3.64
CA ILE A 114 12.92 -25.40 4.42
C ILE A 114 13.53 -25.23 5.82
N ILE A 115 12.70 -25.34 6.85
CA ILE A 115 13.08 -25.21 8.26
C ILE A 115 12.93 -26.58 8.91
N THR A 116 14.02 -27.13 9.44
CA THR A 116 14.03 -28.38 10.20
C THR A 116 14.54 -28.16 11.61
N ASN A 117 14.40 -29.18 12.46
CA ASN A 117 15.00 -29.18 13.79
C ASN A 117 16.55 -29.23 13.78
N LYS A 118 17.20 -29.36 12.62
CA LYS A 118 18.67 -29.46 12.49
C LYS A 118 19.29 -28.37 11.63
N ARG A 119 18.60 -27.91 10.59
CA ARG A 119 19.13 -26.98 9.60
C ARG A 119 18.02 -26.19 8.91
N ILE A 120 18.42 -25.03 8.43
CA ILE A 120 17.62 -24.15 7.58
C ILE A 120 18.24 -24.19 6.18
N LEU A 121 17.44 -24.57 5.19
CA LEU A 121 17.89 -24.71 3.82
C LEU A 121 17.08 -23.80 2.91
N PHE A 122 17.72 -23.31 1.87
CA PHE A 122 17.04 -22.71 0.72
C PHE A 122 17.47 -23.44 -0.53
N VAL A 123 16.50 -23.97 -1.26
CA VAL A 123 16.70 -24.68 -2.52
C VAL A 123 16.17 -23.81 -3.64
N GLY A 124 17.07 -23.10 -4.31
CA GLY A 124 16.75 -22.26 -5.46
C GLY A 124 17.56 -22.63 -6.70
N LYS A 125 17.18 -22.08 -7.85
CA LYS A 125 17.80 -22.43 -9.14
C LYS A 125 19.25 -21.96 -9.26
N ASP A 126 19.50 -20.69 -8.94
CA ASP A 126 20.78 -20.01 -9.21
C ASP A 126 21.61 -19.75 -7.94
N ASP A 127 20.98 -19.76 -6.77
CA ASP A 127 21.59 -19.67 -5.44
C ASP A 127 20.88 -20.65 -4.49
N SER A 128 21.64 -21.25 -3.58
CA SER A 128 21.14 -22.20 -2.59
C SER A 128 22.02 -22.09 -1.34
N PHE A 129 21.44 -22.34 -0.17
CA PHE A 129 22.22 -22.38 1.07
C PHE A 129 21.69 -23.41 2.05
N GLU A 130 22.57 -23.84 2.95
CA GLU A 130 22.24 -24.71 4.07
C GLU A 130 22.98 -24.21 5.31
N TYR A 131 22.25 -23.86 6.35
CA TYR A 131 22.79 -23.46 7.64
C TYR A 131 22.31 -24.41 8.72
N ARG A 132 23.26 -25.01 9.44
CA ARG A 132 22.94 -25.77 10.65
C ARG A 132 22.38 -24.83 11.71
N VAL A 133 21.39 -25.30 12.46
CA VAL A 133 20.71 -24.52 13.50
C VAL A 133 21.70 -24.02 14.55
N ASP A 134 22.70 -24.83 14.91
CA ASP A 134 23.77 -24.47 15.87
C ASP A 134 24.74 -23.39 15.39
N LYS A 135 24.67 -22.99 14.13
CA LYS A 135 25.54 -21.96 13.52
C LYS A 135 24.81 -20.66 13.22
N ILE A 136 23.49 -20.63 13.36
CA ILE A 136 22.70 -19.42 13.14
C ILE A 136 22.94 -18.48 14.32
N SER A 137 23.43 -17.28 14.01
CA SER A 137 23.73 -16.26 15.02
C SER A 137 22.61 -15.23 15.15
N ALA A 138 21.87 -14.97 14.08
CA ALA A 138 20.77 -14.01 14.09
C ALA A 138 19.79 -14.23 12.95
N THR A 139 18.53 -13.89 13.21
CA THR A 139 17.52 -13.57 12.20
C THR A 139 17.01 -12.16 12.43
N LYS A 140 16.74 -11.41 11.37
CA LYS A 140 16.17 -10.06 11.48
C LYS A 140 15.22 -9.79 10.33
N ILE A 141 13.96 -9.51 10.65
CA ILE A 141 12.98 -8.99 9.68
C ILE A 141 13.46 -7.61 9.21
N ILE A 142 13.60 -7.45 7.90
CA ILE A 142 14.01 -6.19 7.25
C ILE A 142 12.76 -5.38 6.92
N ASP A 143 11.78 -6.05 6.31
CA ASP A 143 10.53 -5.47 5.85
C ASP A 143 9.41 -6.54 5.87
N LYS A 144 8.20 -6.18 5.44
CA LYS A 144 7.03 -7.09 5.47
C LYS A 144 7.23 -8.39 4.69
N THR A 145 8.09 -8.39 3.69
CA THR A 145 8.33 -9.55 2.81
C THR A 145 9.71 -10.16 3.03
N SER A 146 10.62 -9.50 3.73
CA SER A 146 12.03 -9.88 3.75
C SER A 146 12.62 -9.98 5.15
N PHE A 147 13.53 -10.93 5.32
CA PHE A 147 14.38 -11.04 6.50
C PHE A 147 15.79 -11.48 6.13
N ILE A 148 16.74 -11.24 7.03
CA ILE A 148 18.13 -11.72 6.92
C ILE A 148 18.31 -12.87 7.90
N ILE A 149 19.01 -13.92 7.45
CA ILE A 149 19.58 -14.94 8.31
C ILE A 149 21.11 -14.84 8.29
N GLN A 150 21.73 -14.78 9.46
CA GLN A 150 23.18 -14.73 9.65
C GLN A 150 23.68 -16.06 10.21
N SER A 151 24.73 -16.60 9.60
CA SER A 151 25.46 -17.79 10.05
C SER A 151 26.97 -17.52 9.98
N GLY A 152 27.56 -17.19 11.13
CA GLY A 152 28.97 -16.78 11.22
C GLY A 152 29.25 -15.53 10.37
N ARG A 153 30.10 -15.66 9.34
CA ARG A 153 30.44 -14.57 8.41
C ARG A 153 29.49 -14.46 7.21
N ALA A 154 28.62 -15.45 7.00
CA ALA A 154 27.70 -15.49 5.88
C ALA A 154 26.34 -14.91 6.28
N SER A 155 25.73 -14.16 5.38
CA SER A 155 24.36 -13.65 5.51
C SER A 155 23.58 -13.97 4.23
N LYS A 156 22.28 -14.24 4.38
CA LYS A 156 21.37 -14.42 3.25
C LYS A 156 20.13 -13.58 3.47
N ASN A 157 19.79 -12.77 2.47
CA ASN A 157 18.52 -12.06 2.44
C ASN A 157 17.49 -12.96 1.78
N ILE A 158 16.35 -13.12 2.43
CA ILE A 158 15.26 -13.97 2.00
C ILE A 158 14.02 -13.07 1.90
N GLN A 159 13.36 -13.10 0.76
CA GLN A 159 12.05 -12.48 0.51
C GLN A 159 11.00 -13.59 0.36
N MET A 160 9.79 -13.40 0.86
CA MET A 160 8.65 -14.30 0.72
C MET A 160 7.35 -13.51 0.82
N ASN A 161 6.21 -14.18 0.65
CA ASN A 161 4.91 -13.54 0.87
C ASN A 161 4.82 -13.01 2.32
N ALA A 162 4.27 -11.81 2.50
CA ALA A 162 4.21 -11.15 3.80
C ALA A 162 3.46 -11.97 4.87
N ALA A 163 2.46 -12.74 4.46
CA ALA A 163 1.73 -13.66 5.34
C ALA A 163 2.62 -14.80 5.88
N LEU A 164 3.81 -15.04 5.31
CA LEU A 164 4.70 -16.16 5.64
C LEU A 164 5.93 -15.73 6.45
N VAL A 165 6.34 -14.46 6.39
CA VAL A 165 7.58 -13.97 7.03
C VAL A 165 7.59 -14.21 8.54
N VAL A 166 6.47 -13.93 9.21
CA VAL A 166 6.34 -14.11 10.67
C VAL A 166 6.48 -15.59 11.05
N TYR A 167 5.87 -16.50 10.28
CA TYR A 167 6.01 -17.94 10.53
C TYR A 167 7.42 -18.43 10.27
N ALA A 168 8.03 -18.05 9.15
CA ALA A 168 9.40 -18.46 8.85
C ALA A 168 10.38 -17.98 9.94
N CYS A 169 10.33 -16.70 10.32
CA CYS A 169 11.18 -16.17 11.39
C CYS A 169 10.86 -16.80 12.75
N GLY A 170 9.58 -16.98 13.05
CA GLY A 170 9.11 -17.60 14.29
C GLY A 170 9.62 -19.03 14.45
N PHE A 171 9.48 -19.86 13.41
CA PHE A 171 9.98 -21.24 13.43
C PHE A 171 11.50 -21.31 13.43
N ILE A 172 12.22 -20.42 12.74
CA ILE A 172 13.70 -20.36 12.87
C ILE A 172 14.09 -20.03 14.31
N ASN A 173 13.47 -19.03 14.92
CA ASN A 173 13.77 -18.63 16.29
C ASN A 173 13.43 -19.72 17.30
N TYR A 174 12.30 -20.41 17.10
CA TYR A 174 11.91 -21.58 17.88
C TYR A 174 12.99 -22.68 17.80
N VAL A 175 13.38 -23.12 16.59
CA VAL A 175 14.36 -24.22 16.48
C VAL A 175 15.74 -23.84 17.00
N VAL A 176 16.19 -22.61 16.77
CA VAL A 176 17.48 -22.11 17.30
C VAL A 176 17.43 -22.03 18.83
N GLY A 177 16.33 -21.53 19.39
CA GLY A 177 16.11 -21.42 20.83
C GLY A 177 16.08 -22.79 21.51
N GLU A 178 15.25 -23.70 21.03
CA GLU A 178 15.11 -25.04 21.61
C GLU A 178 16.37 -25.88 21.43
N HIS A 179 17.04 -25.78 20.28
CA HIS A 179 18.33 -26.44 20.08
C HIS A 179 19.39 -25.94 21.09
N SER A 180 19.45 -24.64 21.35
CA SER A 180 20.37 -24.05 22.33
C SER A 180 20.09 -24.49 23.77
N ARG A 181 18.84 -24.90 24.06
CA ARG A 181 18.43 -25.49 25.35
C ARG A 181 18.64 -27.00 25.42
N GLY A 182 19.11 -27.63 24.34
CA GLY A 182 19.30 -29.08 24.28
C GLY A 182 17.98 -29.87 24.19
N VAL A 183 16.89 -29.22 23.76
CA VAL A 183 15.57 -29.85 23.65
C VAL A 183 15.52 -30.76 22.42
N ASP A 184 14.96 -31.95 22.59
CA ASP A 184 14.79 -32.95 21.53
C ASP A 184 13.49 -32.72 20.76
N ILE A 185 13.49 -31.67 19.95
CA ILE A 185 12.33 -31.20 19.15
C ILE A 185 11.70 -32.33 18.32
N PHE A 186 12.50 -33.27 17.82
CA PHE A 186 11.99 -34.42 17.05
C PHE A 186 11.03 -35.28 17.89
N SER A 187 11.42 -35.61 19.12
CA SER A 187 10.60 -36.42 20.01
C SER A 187 9.37 -35.66 20.50
N GLU A 188 9.47 -34.34 20.69
CA GLU A 188 8.33 -33.50 21.07
C GLU A 188 7.27 -33.46 19.98
N ILE A 189 7.66 -33.20 18.73
CA ILE A 189 6.76 -33.19 17.59
C ILE A 189 6.07 -34.55 17.42
N GLU A 190 6.83 -35.65 17.52
CA GLU A 190 6.25 -37.00 17.42
C GLU A 190 5.32 -37.35 18.58
N LYS A 191 5.57 -36.81 19.77
CA LYS A 191 4.68 -36.97 20.93
C LYS A 191 3.41 -36.15 20.76
N ASP A 192 3.51 -34.92 20.29
CA ASP A 192 2.36 -34.04 20.13
C ASP A 192 1.44 -34.52 19.01
N LYS A 193 1.99 -34.98 17.87
CA LYS A 193 1.20 -35.65 16.82
C LYS A 193 0.35 -36.81 17.33
N LYS A 194 0.83 -37.57 18.32
CA LYS A 194 0.11 -38.70 18.91
C LYS A 194 -0.98 -38.29 19.91
N LYS A 195 -0.91 -37.08 20.46
CA LYS A 195 -1.89 -36.56 21.43
C LYS A 195 -3.10 -35.90 20.79
N ILE A 196 -2.99 -35.47 19.53
CA ILE A 196 -4.07 -34.77 18.84
C ILE A 196 -5.30 -35.67 18.79
N THR A 197 -6.41 -35.19 19.35
CA THR A 197 -7.67 -35.95 19.40
C THR A 197 -8.42 -35.87 18.08
N GLN A 198 -9.34 -36.81 17.85
CA GLN A 198 -10.21 -36.76 16.67
C GLN A 198 -11.05 -35.47 16.64
N GLU A 199 -11.55 -35.00 17.79
CA GLU A 199 -12.30 -33.75 17.91
C GLU A 199 -11.47 -32.52 17.48
N GLN A 200 -10.19 -32.47 17.86
CA GLN A 200 -9.28 -31.40 17.43
C GLN A 200 -9.00 -31.45 15.92
N MET A 201 -8.88 -32.65 15.35
CA MET A 201 -8.76 -32.82 13.90
C MET A 201 -10.03 -32.39 13.17
N ASP A 202 -11.19 -32.69 13.74
CA ASP A 202 -12.49 -32.29 13.19
C ASP A 202 -12.65 -30.76 13.25
N LEU A 203 -12.22 -30.10 14.35
CA LEU A 203 -12.16 -28.65 14.43
C LEU A 203 -11.27 -28.04 13.33
N CYS A 204 -10.07 -28.59 13.12
CA CYS A 204 -9.21 -28.15 12.01
C CYS A 204 -9.93 -28.29 10.66
N ASN A 205 -10.67 -29.39 10.43
CA ASN A 205 -11.41 -29.62 9.20
C ASN A 205 -12.58 -28.65 9.02
N ILE A 206 -13.28 -28.29 10.09
CA ILE A 206 -14.33 -27.27 10.07
C ILE A 206 -13.72 -25.93 9.68
N VAL A 207 -12.64 -25.50 10.35
CA VAL A 207 -11.96 -24.24 10.03
C VAL A 207 -11.46 -24.23 8.59
N ARG A 208 -10.86 -25.33 8.10
CA ARG A 208 -10.45 -25.47 6.69
C ARG A 208 -11.60 -25.27 5.70
N LYS A 209 -12.81 -25.73 6.03
CA LYS A 209 -13.99 -25.51 5.19
C LYS A 209 -14.46 -24.06 5.26
N GLU A 210 -14.52 -23.49 6.46
CA GLU A 210 -14.95 -22.11 6.65
C GLU A 210 -14.03 -21.12 5.92
N ILE A 211 -12.70 -21.30 5.97
CA ILE A 211 -11.75 -20.41 5.29
C ILE A 211 -11.83 -20.49 3.76
N GLN A 212 -12.41 -21.52 3.16
CA GLN A 212 -12.63 -21.58 1.70
C GLN A 212 -13.65 -20.55 1.24
N SER A 213 -14.56 -20.14 2.13
CA SER A 213 -15.54 -19.07 1.86
C SER A 213 -14.95 -17.66 2.00
N ILE A 214 -13.76 -17.54 2.60
CA ILE A 214 -13.06 -16.26 2.72
C ILE A 214 -12.48 -15.94 1.34
N GLN A 215 -12.95 -14.84 0.73
CA GLN A 215 -12.46 -14.43 -0.57
C GLN A 215 -10.99 -13.99 -0.47
N MET A 216 -10.13 -14.77 -1.13
CA MET A 216 -8.71 -14.48 -1.22
C MET A 216 -8.44 -13.47 -2.34
N PRO A 217 -7.65 -12.42 -2.13
CA PRO A 217 -7.19 -11.56 -3.21
C PRO A 217 -6.39 -12.40 -4.21
N LYS A 218 -6.78 -12.38 -5.49
CA LYS A 218 -6.11 -13.14 -6.54
C LYS A 218 -4.68 -12.62 -6.72
N GLN A 219 -3.67 -13.48 -6.52
CA GLN A 219 -2.29 -13.13 -6.86
C GLN A 219 -2.17 -12.90 -8.38
N LYS A 220 -1.75 -11.69 -8.78
CA LYS A 220 -1.42 -11.37 -10.17
C LYS A 220 -0.29 -12.30 -10.64
N LYS A 221 -0.59 -13.20 -11.59
CA LYS A 221 0.47 -13.91 -12.34
C LYS A 221 1.32 -12.86 -13.07
N LYS A 222 2.63 -12.86 -12.85
CA LYS A 222 3.61 -12.15 -13.68
C LYS A 222 3.59 -12.77 -15.08
N ASN A 223 2.66 -12.37 -15.94
CA ASN A 223 2.67 -12.73 -17.35
C ASN A 223 3.13 -11.54 -18.19
N GLY A 224 3.98 -11.87 -19.16
CA GLY A 224 4.81 -11.00 -19.99
C GLY A 224 4.18 -9.72 -20.50
N CYS A 225 5.00 -8.68 -20.47
CA CYS A 225 4.85 -7.38 -21.08
C CYS A 225 4.32 -7.48 -22.53
N LEU A 226 3.03 -7.20 -22.75
CA LEU A 226 2.40 -7.04 -24.07
C LEU A 226 2.63 -5.63 -24.67
N TRP A 227 3.73 -4.96 -24.30
CA TRP A 227 4.09 -3.64 -24.83
C TRP A 227 4.42 -3.58 -26.34
N PRO A 228 4.96 -4.63 -27.01
CA PRO A 228 5.30 -4.47 -28.42
C PRO A 228 4.08 -4.47 -29.37
N PHE A 229 2.90 -4.91 -28.92
CA PHE A 229 1.68 -4.87 -29.75
C PHE A 229 1.03 -3.48 -29.81
N ILE A 230 1.15 -2.68 -28.74
CA ILE A 230 0.57 -1.33 -28.67
C ILE A 230 1.33 -0.34 -29.56
N ILE A 231 2.65 -0.51 -29.69
CA ILE A 231 3.49 0.32 -30.57
C ILE A 231 3.18 0.05 -32.05
N PHE A 232 2.82 -1.19 -32.42
CA PHE A 232 2.50 -1.54 -33.81
C PHE A 232 1.16 -0.94 -34.27
N ILE A 233 0.17 -0.80 -33.36
CA ILE A 233 -1.13 -0.19 -33.66
C ILE A 233 -1.03 1.35 -33.74
N LEU A 234 -0.18 1.97 -32.92
CA LEU A 234 0.07 3.42 -32.99
C LEU A 234 0.95 3.84 -34.18
N GLY A 235 1.79 2.93 -34.69
CA GLY A 235 2.63 3.17 -35.87
C GLY A 235 1.85 3.17 -37.20
N THR A 236 0.77 2.39 -37.31
CA THR A 236 -0.02 2.29 -38.55
C THR A 236 -1.10 3.38 -38.66
N ALA A 237 -1.61 3.90 -37.54
CA ALA A 237 -2.58 5.00 -37.53
C ALA A 237 -1.99 6.36 -37.96
N LEU A 238 -0.66 6.52 -37.91
CA LEU A 238 0.03 7.74 -38.35
C LEU A 238 0.36 7.77 -39.85
N ILE A 239 0.23 6.63 -40.56
CA ILE A 239 0.51 6.53 -42.00
C ILE A 239 -0.76 6.74 -42.84
N THR A 240 -1.96 6.53 -42.28
CA THR A 240 -3.23 6.75 -42.99
C THR A 240 -3.73 8.20 -42.95
N VAL A 241 -3.24 9.03 -42.01
CA VAL A 241 -3.63 10.45 -41.93
C VAL A 241 -2.85 11.36 -42.90
N VAL A 242 -1.81 10.84 -43.55
CA VAL A 242 -0.98 11.62 -44.51
C VAL A 242 -1.45 11.47 -45.97
N ILE A 243 -2.43 10.60 -46.27
CA ILE A 243 -2.91 10.39 -47.66
C ILE A 243 -4.24 11.10 -47.98
N SER A 244 -4.96 11.68 -47.02
CA SER A 244 -6.30 12.26 -47.26
C SER A 244 -6.35 13.77 -47.58
N GLN A 245 -5.25 14.40 -47.99
CA GLN A 245 -5.23 15.83 -48.39
C GLN A 245 -5.02 16.11 -49.90
N LEU A 246 -5.46 15.22 -50.80
CA LEU A 246 -5.57 15.54 -52.23
C LEU A 246 -6.84 14.94 -52.88
N GLY A 247 -7.78 15.82 -53.29
CA GLY A 247 -9.00 15.54 -54.08
C GLY A 247 -10.29 15.47 -53.23
N TYR A 248 -11.20 16.46 -53.16
CA TYR A 248 -12.12 16.97 -54.22
C TYR A 248 -12.85 15.79 -54.92
N ASP A 249 -14.18 15.61 -54.99
CA ASP A 249 -15.31 16.57 -55.04
C ASP A 249 -16.68 15.84 -54.89
N GLN A 250 -17.74 16.58 -54.50
CA GLN A 250 -19.21 16.43 -54.74
C GLN A 250 -20.13 15.22 -54.34
N VAL A 251 -21.37 15.63 -53.99
CA VAL A 251 -22.73 15.03 -54.15
C VAL A 251 -23.45 14.46 -52.91
N GLU A 252 -24.29 15.34 -52.33
CA GLU A 252 -25.75 15.22 -52.13
C GLU A 252 -26.41 14.12 -51.23
N ASN A 253 -27.11 14.62 -50.19
CA ASN A 253 -28.34 14.17 -49.51
C ASN A 253 -28.70 12.67 -49.40
N ARG A 254 -28.91 12.19 -48.16
CA ARG A 254 -30.18 11.60 -47.66
C ARG A 254 -30.16 11.28 -46.16
N GLU A 255 -31.37 11.31 -45.61
CA GLU A 255 -31.80 11.13 -44.21
C GLU A 255 -31.44 9.77 -43.56
N LYS A 256 -31.45 9.76 -42.21
CA LYS A 256 -32.00 8.76 -41.24
C LYS A 256 -31.85 7.27 -41.58
N ASP A 257 -31.37 6.36 -40.72
CA ASP A 257 -31.60 6.15 -39.30
C ASP A 257 -30.53 5.20 -38.73
N GLU A 258 -30.39 5.27 -37.41
CA GLU A 258 -30.07 4.22 -36.42
C GLU A 258 -28.77 3.37 -36.44
N SER A 259 -28.29 3.25 -35.20
CA SER A 259 -27.36 2.26 -34.64
C SER A 259 -25.86 2.52 -34.81
N SER A 260 -25.28 3.16 -33.79
CA SER A 260 -23.88 2.91 -33.44
C SER A 260 -23.78 2.76 -31.94
N ASN A 261 -23.59 1.50 -31.52
CA ASN A 261 -23.17 1.11 -30.19
C ASN A 261 -21.95 1.95 -29.77
N ALA A 262 -22.15 2.84 -28.81
CA ALA A 262 -21.05 3.37 -28.02
C ALA A 262 -20.55 2.22 -27.13
N HIS A 263 -19.46 1.58 -27.54
CA HIS A 263 -18.64 0.80 -26.63
C HIS A 263 -17.99 1.75 -25.63
N THR A 264 -18.69 1.95 -24.51
CA THR A 264 -18.11 2.48 -23.28
C THR A 264 -17.06 1.48 -22.82
N ILE A 265 -15.78 1.84 -22.96
CA ILE A 265 -14.68 1.12 -22.33
C ILE A 265 -14.77 1.45 -20.84
N SER A 266 -15.45 0.58 -20.08
CA SER A 266 -15.32 0.55 -18.62
C SER A 266 -13.93 0.01 -18.29
N MET A 267 -13.05 0.87 -17.76
CA MET A 267 -11.91 0.40 -16.97
C MET A 267 -12.47 -0.11 -15.64
N GLU A 268 -12.84 -1.39 -15.62
CA GLU A 268 -13.08 -2.09 -14.35
C GLU A 268 -11.76 -2.15 -13.57
N SER A 269 -11.70 -1.41 -12.46
CA SER A 269 -10.58 -1.45 -11.51
C SER A 269 -10.42 -2.88 -10.98
N SER A 270 -9.19 -3.39 -11.03
CA SER A 270 -8.88 -4.79 -10.69
C SER A 270 -8.94 -5.14 -9.19
N THR A 271 -9.81 -4.47 -8.42
CA THR A 271 -9.85 -4.50 -6.96
C THR A 271 -11.26 -4.85 -6.47
N ASN A 272 -11.35 -5.70 -5.43
CA ASN A 272 -12.63 -6.15 -4.84
C ASN A 272 -13.20 -5.17 -3.80
N TYR A 273 -12.51 -4.07 -3.52
CA TYR A 273 -12.93 -3.07 -2.55
C TYR A 273 -13.78 -2.01 -3.25
N SER A 274 -14.94 -1.67 -2.70
CA SER A 274 -15.63 -0.45 -3.11
C SER A 274 -14.78 0.77 -2.75
N ALA A 275 -15.06 1.92 -3.36
CA ALA A 275 -14.36 3.15 -3.00
C ALA A 275 -14.61 3.53 -1.52
N LEU A 276 -15.79 3.15 -0.96
CA LEU A 276 -16.09 3.35 0.46
C LEU A 276 -15.24 2.45 1.36
N ASP A 277 -15.04 1.18 0.96
CA ASP A 277 -14.21 0.25 1.72
C ASP A 277 -12.77 0.75 1.83
N ILE A 278 -12.24 1.38 0.77
CA ILE A 278 -10.89 1.94 0.76
C ILE A 278 -10.78 3.14 1.70
N ILE A 279 -11.77 4.01 1.70
CA ILE A 279 -11.80 5.18 2.58
C ILE A 279 -11.88 4.74 4.04
N ASN A 280 -12.67 3.70 4.35
CA ASN A 280 -12.96 3.25 5.71
C ASN A 280 -12.11 2.04 6.16
N MET A 281 -10.92 1.83 5.58
CA MET A 281 -10.10 0.68 5.94
C MET A 281 -9.65 0.74 7.41
N SER A 282 -9.79 -0.38 8.13
CA SER A 282 -9.38 -0.47 9.54
C SER A 282 -7.88 -0.23 9.72
N GLN A 283 -7.53 0.62 10.70
CA GLN A 283 -6.14 1.01 11.01
C GLN A 283 -5.40 1.61 9.81
N HIS A 284 -6.11 2.33 8.93
CA HIS A 284 -5.44 3.02 7.83
C HIS A 284 -4.42 4.04 8.36
N PRO A 285 -3.29 4.25 7.66
CA PRO A 285 -2.32 5.29 7.99
C PRO A 285 -2.97 6.67 8.06
N VAL A 286 -2.43 7.52 8.93
CA VAL A 286 -2.90 8.89 9.16
C VAL A 286 -1.79 9.90 8.82
N VAL A 287 -2.12 11.19 8.84
CA VAL A 287 -1.11 12.23 8.73
C VAL A 287 -0.07 12.11 9.85
N PHE A 288 1.18 12.44 9.57
CA PHE A 288 2.35 12.27 10.44
C PHE A 288 2.82 10.84 10.68
N ASP A 289 2.19 9.83 10.08
CA ASP A 289 2.77 8.48 10.01
C ASP A 289 3.96 8.43 9.05
N SER A 290 4.80 7.41 9.21
CA SER A 290 5.91 7.16 8.28
C SER A 290 5.38 6.88 6.88
N LEU A 291 5.91 7.58 5.87
CA LEU A 291 5.57 7.38 4.46
C LEU A 291 5.92 5.95 4.00
N GLU A 292 6.97 5.36 4.58
CA GLU A 292 7.35 3.96 4.34
C GLU A 292 6.32 2.99 4.93
N ASN A 293 5.81 3.27 6.14
CA ASN A 293 4.76 2.45 6.75
C ASN A 293 3.45 2.57 5.98
N THR A 294 3.09 3.79 5.55
CA THR A 294 1.93 4.05 4.70
C THR A 294 2.03 3.29 3.38
N ARG A 295 3.18 3.38 2.71
CA ARG A 295 3.47 2.61 1.49
C ARG A 295 3.32 1.12 1.75
N SER A 296 3.92 0.62 2.84
CA SER A 296 3.81 -0.78 3.22
C SER A 296 2.38 -1.22 3.51
N TYR A 297 1.50 -0.35 4.02
CA TYR A 297 0.09 -0.65 4.28
C TYR A 297 -0.69 -0.79 2.97
N TYR A 298 -0.65 0.23 2.11
CA TYR A 298 -1.46 0.26 0.89
C TYR A 298 -0.91 -0.56 -0.28
N ASP A 299 0.41 -0.79 -0.35
CA ASP A 299 0.97 -1.74 -1.32
C ASP A 299 0.46 -3.17 -1.05
N GLY A 300 0.11 -3.49 0.21
CA GLY A 300 -0.52 -4.76 0.59
C GLY A 300 -1.97 -4.91 0.11
N ILE A 301 -2.65 -3.78 -0.12
CA ILE A 301 -4.01 -3.72 -0.68
C ILE A 301 -3.95 -3.79 -2.21
N GLY A 302 -2.95 -3.14 -2.81
CA GLY A 302 -2.68 -3.20 -4.25
C GLY A 302 -3.75 -2.52 -5.12
N ASP A 303 -4.42 -1.51 -4.57
CA ASP A 303 -5.43 -0.71 -5.28
C ASP A 303 -4.78 0.51 -5.94
N ASP A 304 -5.01 0.65 -7.25
CA ASP A 304 -4.44 1.72 -8.07
C ASP A 304 -5.10 3.09 -7.85
N ARG A 305 -6.23 3.12 -7.13
CA ARG A 305 -6.87 4.36 -6.68
C ARG A 305 -6.16 4.97 -5.46
N ILE A 306 -5.05 4.39 -4.99
CA ILE A 306 -4.29 4.90 -3.84
C ILE A 306 -2.88 5.24 -4.30
N ALA A 307 -2.44 6.46 -4.04
CA ALA A 307 -1.13 6.94 -4.45
C ALA A 307 -0.34 7.48 -3.26
N ILE A 308 0.83 6.87 -3.00
CA ILE A 308 1.80 7.40 -2.05
C ILE A 308 2.94 8.04 -2.82
N VAL A 309 3.05 9.36 -2.72
CA VAL A 309 3.82 10.19 -3.65
C VAL A 309 4.59 11.30 -2.95
N SER A 310 5.68 11.72 -3.58
CA SER A 310 6.33 12.98 -3.26
C SER A 310 5.48 14.18 -3.70
N ILE A 311 5.78 15.37 -3.18
CA ILE A 311 5.11 16.62 -3.59
C ILE A 311 5.29 16.84 -5.11
N GLN A 312 6.48 16.55 -5.64
CA GLN A 312 6.78 16.73 -7.05
C GLN A 312 6.01 15.74 -7.94
N GLU A 313 5.93 14.47 -7.53
CA GLU A 313 5.13 13.45 -8.25
C GLU A 313 3.65 13.79 -8.23
N HIS A 314 3.12 14.22 -7.08
CA HIS A 314 1.73 14.68 -6.98
C HIS A 314 1.46 15.83 -7.97
N TYR A 315 2.32 16.86 -7.99
CA TYR A 315 2.20 17.96 -8.94
C TYR A 315 2.22 17.49 -10.39
N GLN A 316 3.11 16.55 -10.73
CA GLN A 316 3.18 15.99 -12.08
C GLN A 316 1.92 15.21 -12.47
N LEU A 317 1.33 14.45 -11.55
CA LEU A 317 0.07 13.73 -11.77
C LEU A 317 -1.08 14.72 -12.00
N GLN A 318 -1.23 15.69 -11.11
CA GLN A 318 -2.27 16.72 -11.21
C GLN A 318 -2.15 17.56 -12.49
N SER A 319 -0.92 17.91 -12.91
CA SER A 319 -0.69 18.71 -14.13
C SER A 319 -1.11 18.04 -15.44
N LYS A 320 -1.28 16.70 -15.44
CA LYS A 320 -1.72 15.92 -16.60
C LYS A 320 -3.23 15.83 -16.73
N LEU A 321 -3.96 16.16 -15.67
CA LEU A 321 -5.41 16.10 -15.65
C LEU A 321 -5.99 17.25 -16.48
N LYS A 322 -7.00 16.95 -17.30
CA LYS A 322 -7.78 17.98 -18.00
C LYS A 322 -8.81 18.61 -17.06
N ASN A 323 -9.45 17.79 -16.23
CA ASN A 323 -10.32 18.20 -15.14
C ASN A 323 -9.94 17.46 -13.87
N ILE A 324 -10.16 18.07 -12.70
CA ILE A 324 -9.88 17.43 -11.41
C ILE A 324 -10.70 16.14 -11.21
N ALA A 325 -11.93 16.11 -11.72
CA ALA A 325 -12.80 14.94 -11.66
C ALA A 325 -12.32 13.75 -12.53
N ASP A 326 -11.33 13.96 -13.41
CA ASP A 326 -10.74 12.91 -14.23
C ASP A 326 -9.63 12.15 -13.48
N ASP A 327 -9.31 12.55 -12.24
CA ASP A 327 -8.28 11.91 -11.42
C ASP A 327 -8.73 10.49 -11.02
N PRO A 328 -8.04 9.43 -11.47
CA PRO A 328 -8.41 8.07 -11.12
C PRO A 328 -8.02 7.72 -9.68
N VAL A 329 -7.18 8.54 -9.02
CA VAL A 329 -6.73 8.30 -7.65
C VAL A 329 -7.78 8.84 -6.67
N LEU A 330 -8.27 7.94 -5.83
CA LEU A 330 -9.19 8.20 -4.73
C LEU A 330 -8.47 8.80 -3.52
N ILE A 331 -7.30 8.27 -3.13
CA ILE A 331 -6.57 8.72 -1.94
C ILE A 331 -5.10 8.98 -2.29
N TYR A 332 -4.62 10.18 -1.99
CA TYR A 332 -3.22 10.54 -2.02
C TYR A 332 -2.65 10.64 -0.61
N PHE A 333 -1.52 9.98 -0.39
CA PHE A 333 -0.62 10.22 0.73
C PHE A 333 0.60 10.96 0.20
N ILE A 334 0.69 12.25 0.51
CA ILE A 334 1.72 13.13 -0.02
C ILE A 334 2.76 13.35 1.07
N GLN A 335 4.04 13.20 0.71
CA GLN A 335 5.15 13.39 1.63
C GLN A 335 5.12 14.77 2.30
N HIS A 336 5.56 14.82 3.55
CA HIS A 336 5.72 16.07 4.29
C HIS A 336 6.81 16.96 3.67
N SER A 337 6.54 18.26 3.57
CA SER A 337 7.39 19.23 2.87
C SER A 337 8.80 19.38 3.43
N THR A 338 8.95 19.30 4.76
CA THR A 338 10.24 19.42 5.46
C THR A 338 10.73 18.12 6.12
N LYS A 339 9.86 17.12 6.27
CA LYS A 339 10.12 15.85 6.97
C LYS A 339 9.73 14.69 6.05
N GLU A 340 10.40 14.59 4.91
CA GLU A 340 10.01 13.75 3.76
C GLU A 340 9.75 12.26 4.08
N SER A 341 10.27 11.74 5.19
CA SER A 341 9.98 10.39 5.69
C SER A 341 8.56 10.19 6.25
N TYR A 342 7.74 11.24 6.34
CA TYR A 342 6.39 11.21 6.92
C TYR A 342 5.33 11.62 5.91
N VAL A 343 4.11 11.14 6.10
CA VAL A 343 2.90 11.67 5.46
C VAL A 343 2.67 13.07 6.00
N GLY A 344 2.63 14.04 5.10
CA GLY A 344 2.28 15.40 5.47
C GLY A 344 0.86 15.77 5.09
N THR A 345 0.42 15.35 3.90
CA THR A 345 -0.92 15.65 3.40
C THR A 345 -1.62 14.36 3.02
N VAL A 346 -2.89 14.26 3.39
CA VAL A 346 -3.84 13.29 2.85
C VAL A 346 -4.83 14.07 2.01
N GLN A 347 -5.01 13.64 0.75
CA GLN A 347 -6.05 14.16 -0.15
C GLN A 347 -6.97 13.01 -0.55
N ILE A 348 -8.29 13.20 -0.47
CA ILE A 348 -9.31 12.21 -0.81
C ILE A 348 -10.25 12.83 -1.86
N ASN A 349 -10.32 12.20 -3.03
CA ASN A 349 -11.08 12.64 -4.19
C ASN A 349 -12.37 11.81 -4.34
N ILE A 350 -13.47 12.28 -3.77
CA ILE A 350 -14.76 11.58 -3.81
C ILE A 350 -15.57 12.09 -5.00
N PHE A 351 -15.29 11.51 -6.16
CA PHE A 351 -15.88 11.94 -7.43
C PHE A 351 -16.83 10.90 -8.06
N GLN A 352 -16.88 9.70 -7.49
CA GLN A 352 -17.75 8.61 -7.90
C GLN A 352 -19.18 8.87 -7.44
N GLU A 353 -20.14 8.76 -8.36
CA GLU A 353 -21.56 9.09 -8.13
C GLU A 353 -22.16 8.32 -6.94
N GLU A 354 -21.80 7.05 -6.77
CA GLU A 354 -22.27 6.19 -5.68
C GLU A 354 -21.91 6.71 -4.29
N LEU A 355 -20.69 7.24 -4.12
CA LEU A 355 -20.23 7.83 -2.86
C LEU A 355 -20.86 9.20 -2.63
N CYS A 356 -21.02 9.96 -3.70
CA CYS A 356 -21.55 11.32 -3.66
C CYS A 356 -23.03 11.36 -3.26
N LYS A 357 -23.82 10.34 -3.63
CA LYS A 357 -25.28 10.32 -3.49
C LYS A 357 -25.79 10.61 -2.08
N ASN A 358 -25.07 10.13 -1.06
CA ASN A 358 -25.43 10.29 0.35
C ASN A 358 -24.37 11.12 1.12
N MET A 359 -23.44 11.77 0.42
CA MET A 359 -22.40 12.57 1.06
C MET A 359 -22.94 13.93 1.47
N ASP A 360 -22.64 14.31 2.70
CA ASP A 360 -22.86 15.64 3.24
C ASP A 360 -21.61 16.11 4.02
N ILE A 361 -21.71 17.27 4.66
CA ILE A 361 -20.60 17.85 5.42
C ILE A 361 -20.20 16.97 6.62
N ASP A 362 -21.14 16.26 7.25
CA ASP A 362 -20.88 15.40 8.40
C ASP A 362 -20.17 14.12 7.97
N GLY A 363 -20.60 13.50 6.87
CA GLY A 363 -19.90 12.37 6.26
C GLY A 363 -18.48 12.75 5.83
N ALA A 364 -18.31 13.93 5.24
CA ALA A 364 -16.99 14.46 4.87
C ALA A 364 -16.09 14.71 6.10
N LEU A 365 -16.65 15.23 7.20
CA LEU A 365 -15.96 15.41 8.47
C LEU A 365 -15.54 14.08 9.08
N GLN A 366 -16.44 13.09 9.10
CA GLN A 366 -16.15 11.75 9.61
C GLN A 366 -14.98 11.11 8.86
N ILE A 367 -14.96 11.25 7.52
CA ILE A 367 -13.86 10.74 6.70
C ILE A 367 -12.57 11.49 7.01
N ILE A 368 -12.51 12.82 6.87
CA ILE A 368 -11.23 13.53 6.97
C ILE A 368 -10.61 13.43 8.37
N THR A 369 -11.45 13.36 9.42
CA THR A 369 -10.98 13.21 10.81
C THR A 369 -10.46 11.81 11.09
N SER A 370 -10.91 10.77 10.40
CA SER A 370 -10.33 9.41 10.53
C SER A 370 -8.87 9.37 10.07
N TYR A 371 -8.46 10.28 9.16
CA TYR A 371 -7.08 10.44 8.68
C TYR A 371 -6.23 11.37 9.54
N LEU A 372 -6.72 11.78 10.71
CA LEU A 372 -5.96 12.50 11.72
C LEU A 372 -5.51 11.55 12.85
N PRO A 373 -4.35 11.78 13.49
CA PRO A 373 -3.92 11.02 14.65
C PRO A 373 -4.96 10.98 15.77
N LYS A 374 -5.12 9.85 16.47
CA LYS A 374 -6.07 9.73 17.59
C LYS A 374 -5.84 10.75 18.71
N ASN A 375 -4.59 11.17 18.89
CA ASN A 375 -4.15 12.19 19.84
C ASN A 375 -4.09 13.60 19.22
N PHE A 376 -4.67 13.83 18.05
CA PHE A 376 -4.60 15.12 17.36
C PHE A 376 -5.11 16.27 18.23
N LEU A 377 -6.27 16.10 18.87
CA LEU A 377 -6.86 17.09 19.78
C LEU A 377 -6.11 17.25 21.10
N THR A 378 -5.20 16.32 21.43
CA THR A 378 -4.28 16.50 22.56
C THR A 378 -3.23 17.57 22.26
N TYR A 379 -2.82 17.71 20.99
CA TYR A 379 -1.70 18.58 20.59
C TYR A 379 -2.10 19.81 19.80
N TYR A 380 -3.25 19.79 19.13
CA TYR A 380 -3.77 20.91 18.37
C TYR A 380 -4.99 21.53 19.05
N LYS A 381 -5.08 22.86 18.95
CA LYS A 381 -6.28 23.63 19.31
C LYS A 381 -6.83 24.31 18.07
N LEU A 382 -8.16 24.40 17.99
CA LEU A 382 -8.84 25.20 16.99
C LEU A 382 -8.28 26.63 17.00
N ASP A 383 -7.92 27.12 15.83
CA ASP A 383 -7.60 28.53 15.62
C ASP A 383 -8.81 29.23 14.98
N ARG A 384 -9.30 28.70 13.84
CA ARG A 384 -10.48 29.21 13.12
C ARG A 384 -11.16 28.12 12.31
N ALA A 385 -12.48 28.24 12.16
CA ALA A 385 -13.25 27.45 11.22
C ALA A 385 -14.17 28.37 10.42
N TYR A 386 -14.13 28.25 9.10
CA TYR A 386 -14.88 29.13 8.20
C TYR A 386 -15.20 28.43 6.87
N SER A 387 -16.20 28.93 6.17
CA SER A 387 -16.55 28.50 4.83
C SER A 387 -16.61 29.67 3.87
N TYR A 388 -16.27 29.43 2.61
CA TYR A 388 -16.40 30.42 1.55
C TYR A 388 -16.59 29.71 0.21
N GLY A 389 -17.13 30.42 -0.77
CA GLY A 389 -17.45 29.78 -2.05
C GLY A 389 -18.15 30.70 -3.03
N ASN A 390 -18.71 30.07 -4.04
CA ASN A 390 -19.60 30.67 -5.03
C ASN A 390 -20.72 29.66 -5.36
N ASP A 391 -21.52 29.96 -6.38
CA ASP A 391 -22.64 29.12 -6.80
C ASP A 391 -22.24 27.72 -7.31
N GLU A 392 -20.95 27.48 -7.57
CA GLU A 392 -20.43 26.22 -8.10
C GLU A 392 -19.65 25.41 -7.06
N THR A 393 -19.07 26.05 -6.04
CA THR A 393 -18.16 25.41 -5.10
C THR A 393 -18.21 26.07 -3.73
N THR A 394 -18.34 25.23 -2.69
CA THR A 394 -18.20 25.64 -1.29
C THR A 394 -16.96 24.99 -0.69
N ILE A 395 -16.16 25.77 0.04
CA ILE A 395 -14.94 25.32 0.70
C ILE A 395 -15.09 25.57 2.20
N TYR A 396 -15.11 24.50 2.98
CA TYR A 396 -15.02 24.54 4.43
C TYR A 396 -13.57 24.36 4.85
N THR A 397 -13.09 25.18 5.77
CA THR A 397 -11.72 25.14 6.27
C THR A 397 -11.73 25.07 7.79
N TYR A 398 -11.05 24.08 8.35
CA TYR A 398 -10.75 23.98 9.77
C TYR A 398 -9.25 24.21 9.95
N ALA A 399 -8.86 25.34 10.54
CA ALA A 399 -7.48 25.70 10.81
C ALA A 399 -7.18 25.59 12.31
N CYS A 400 -6.07 24.95 12.63
CA CYS A 400 -5.60 24.74 13.99
C CYS A 400 -4.11 25.05 14.12
N ARG A 401 -3.66 25.12 15.36
CA ARG A 401 -2.25 25.31 15.72
C ARG A 401 -1.91 24.49 16.94
N LEU A 402 -0.62 24.24 17.12
CA LEU A 402 -0.16 23.53 18.32
C LEU A 402 -0.58 24.31 19.59
N ASN A 403 -1.03 23.56 20.59
CA ASN A 403 -1.14 24.03 21.97
C ASN A 403 0.21 23.83 22.69
N ASP A 404 0.30 24.19 23.97
CA ASP A 404 1.58 24.14 24.69
C ASP A 404 2.16 22.70 24.74
N ALA A 405 1.31 21.69 24.96
CA ALA A 405 1.70 20.29 24.93
C ALA A 405 2.16 19.84 23.53
N GLY A 406 1.49 20.33 22.48
CA GLY A 406 1.87 20.07 21.09
C GLY A 406 3.21 20.70 20.71
N VAL A 407 3.50 21.92 21.19
CA VAL A 407 4.79 22.58 20.97
C VAL A 407 5.92 21.79 21.64
N GLU A 408 5.71 21.33 22.87
CA GLU A 408 6.69 20.48 23.57
C GLU A 408 6.90 19.15 22.82
N TYR A 409 5.81 18.50 22.39
CA TYR A 409 5.86 17.24 21.66
C TYR A 409 6.58 17.38 20.31
N HIS A 410 6.32 18.46 19.55
CA HIS A 410 7.04 18.79 18.33
C HIS A 410 8.55 18.93 18.56
N ASN A 411 8.94 19.68 19.59
CA ASN A 411 10.34 20.00 19.85
C ASN A 411 11.14 18.79 20.37
N SER A 412 10.51 17.90 21.13
CA SER A 412 11.19 16.84 21.88
C SER A 412 10.99 15.42 21.34
N VAL A 413 9.86 15.14 20.68
CA VAL A 413 9.48 13.78 20.27
C VAL A 413 9.23 13.65 18.77
N ALA A 414 8.38 14.52 18.21
CA ALA A 414 7.82 14.34 16.87
C ALA A 414 7.86 15.64 16.06
N GLY A 415 9.05 15.97 15.55
CA GLY A 415 9.29 17.21 14.78
C GLY A 415 8.53 17.33 13.45
N GLN A 416 7.75 16.32 13.05
CA GLN A 416 6.84 16.37 11.90
C GLN A 416 5.49 17.02 12.21
N TYR A 417 5.14 17.22 13.49
CA TYR A 417 3.92 17.96 13.86
C TYR A 417 4.08 19.44 13.56
N SER A 418 3.43 19.97 12.54
CA SER A 418 3.62 21.36 12.12
C SER A 418 2.97 22.37 13.09
N SER A 419 3.58 23.55 13.26
CA SER A 419 3.06 24.59 14.17
C SER A 419 1.64 25.04 13.82
N TYR A 420 1.33 25.04 12.52
CA TYR A 420 0.01 25.25 11.97
C TYR A 420 -0.39 24.01 11.18
N TYR A 421 -1.69 23.72 11.23
CA TYR A 421 -2.27 22.64 10.47
C TYR A 421 -3.70 23.01 10.09
N ASN A 422 -4.21 22.45 9.01
CA ASN A 422 -5.59 22.65 8.61
C ASN A 422 -6.09 21.45 7.80
N PHE A 423 -7.40 21.36 7.66
CA PHE A 423 -8.00 20.56 6.62
C PHE A 423 -9.09 21.35 5.91
N LYS A 424 -9.37 20.95 4.67
CA LYS A 424 -10.35 21.55 3.79
C LYS A 424 -11.29 20.49 3.26
N ILE A 425 -12.57 20.85 3.19
CA ILE A 425 -13.62 20.08 2.53
C ILE A 425 -14.15 20.96 1.41
N VAL A 426 -13.95 20.52 0.17
CA VAL A 426 -14.41 21.22 -1.03
C VAL A 426 -15.59 20.46 -1.60
N HIS A 427 -16.75 21.12 -1.70
CA HIS A 427 -17.96 20.59 -2.31
C HIS A 427 -18.21 21.28 -3.64
N TYR A 428 -18.13 20.54 -4.73
CA TYR A 428 -18.46 21.00 -6.08
C TYR A 428 -19.95 20.74 -6.34
N LEU A 429 -20.76 21.80 -6.24
CA LEU A 429 -22.22 21.74 -6.17
C LEU A 429 -22.84 21.11 -7.43
N ASN A 430 -22.39 21.52 -8.62
CA ASN A 430 -22.98 21.12 -9.90
C ASN A 430 -22.95 19.61 -10.17
N LYS A 431 -21.92 18.91 -9.67
CA LYS A 431 -21.76 17.46 -9.86
C LYS A 431 -21.90 16.68 -8.55
N ASN A 432 -22.22 17.37 -7.45
CA ASN A 432 -22.21 16.86 -6.09
C ASN A 432 -20.92 16.09 -5.75
N GLN A 433 -19.76 16.65 -6.12
CA GLN A 433 -18.46 16.01 -5.96
C GLN A 433 -17.72 16.59 -4.75
N TRP A 434 -16.91 15.77 -4.06
CA TRP A 434 -16.25 16.20 -2.83
C TRP A 434 -14.74 15.96 -2.89
N LYS A 435 -13.95 16.92 -2.41
CA LYS A 435 -12.51 16.77 -2.21
C LYS A 435 -12.15 17.13 -0.78
N LEU A 436 -11.47 16.21 -0.08
CA LEU A 436 -11.01 16.40 1.29
C LEU A 436 -9.49 16.50 1.27
N GLU A 437 -8.88 17.43 2.00
CA GLU A 437 -7.43 17.61 1.98
C GLU A 437 -6.89 18.19 3.29
N THR A 438 -5.75 17.67 3.77
CA THR A 438 -5.01 18.23 4.91
C THR A 438 -3.80 19.06 4.46
N ASP A 439 -3.42 20.07 5.24
CA ASP A 439 -2.36 21.01 4.90
C ASP A 439 -1.76 21.64 6.17
N TYR A 440 -0.63 22.34 6.04
CA TYR A 440 0.17 22.93 7.12
C TYR A 440 0.11 24.46 7.11
N ALA A 441 -0.62 25.05 6.16
CA ALA A 441 -0.75 26.50 6.07
C ALA A 441 -1.51 27.08 7.27
N ALA A 442 -1.01 28.19 7.82
CA ALA A 442 -1.76 28.98 8.78
C ALA A 442 -3.06 29.48 8.15
N ASN A 443 -4.15 29.49 8.92
CA ASN A 443 -5.48 29.96 8.49
C ASN A 443 -5.91 29.38 7.12
N GLY A 444 -5.54 28.14 6.79
CA GLY A 444 -5.91 27.53 5.50
C GLY A 444 -5.38 28.25 4.26
N ASN A 445 -4.28 29.00 4.37
CA ASN A 445 -3.70 29.82 3.31
C ASN A 445 -4.62 30.99 2.90
N LYS A 446 -5.27 31.62 3.88
CA LYS A 446 -6.01 32.89 3.73
C LYS A 446 -5.58 33.88 4.80
N ASP A 447 -5.47 35.14 4.41
CA ASP A 447 -5.19 36.23 5.34
C ASP A 447 -6.42 36.49 6.24
N ILE A 448 -6.19 36.93 7.48
CA ILE A 448 -7.26 37.17 8.47
C ILE A 448 -8.26 38.21 7.96
N GLY A 449 -7.78 39.33 7.41
CA GLY A 449 -8.65 40.38 6.88
C GLY A 449 -9.44 39.93 5.65
N TRP A 450 -8.92 38.94 4.91
CA TRP A 450 -9.67 38.29 3.85
C TRP A 450 -10.81 37.42 4.41
N ILE A 451 -10.52 36.60 5.43
CA ILE A 451 -11.51 35.71 6.05
C ILE A 451 -12.67 36.52 6.63
N GLU A 452 -12.36 37.57 7.40
CA GLU A 452 -13.39 38.43 8.03
C GLU A 452 -14.31 39.12 7.03
N LYS A 453 -13.85 39.31 5.79
CA LYS A 453 -14.60 40.02 4.75
C LYS A 453 -15.35 39.10 3.79
N TYR A 454 -14.83 37.90 3.53
CA TYR A 454 -15.26 37.07 2.41
C TYR A 454 -15.67 35.65 2.81
N ALA A 455 -15.58 35.29 4.09
CA ALA A 455 -15.94 33.97 4.57
C ALA A 455 -17.01 34.04 5.66
N ASP A 456 -17.85 33.02 5.69
CA ASP A 456 -18.81 32.79 6.74
C ASP A 456 -18.17 31.97 7.85
N LYS A 457 -18.58 32.24 9.09
CA LYS A 457 -18.15 31.43 10.24
C LYS A 457 -18.72 30.02 10.10
N TRP A 458 -17.89 29.01 10.33
CA TRP A 458 -18.31 27.61 10.36
C TRP A 458 -18.24 27.09 11.80
N ASP A 459 -19.40 26.97 12.44
CA ASP A 459 -19.53 26.51 13.83
C ASP A 459 -19.45 24.97 13.92
N VAL A 460 -18.25 24.44 13.69
CA VAL A 460 -17.98 23.00 13.77
C VAL A 460 -17.26 22.62 15.06
N ASP A 461 -17.70 21.53 15.68
CA ASP A 461 -16.97 20.85 16.74
C ASP A 461 -16.49 19.48 16.24
N ILE A 462 -15.20 19.38 15.94
CA ILE A 462 -14.64 18.14 15.41
C ILE A 462 -14.45 17.07 16.49
N THR A 463 -14.60 17.40 17.78
CA THR A 463 -14.42 16.43 18.88
C THR A 463 -15.40 15.26 18.78
N GLU A 464 -16.60 15.50 18.25
CA GLU A 464 -17.65 14.51 18.07
C GLU A 464 -17.29 13.40 17.07
N TYR A 465 -16.31 13.65 16.18
CA TYR A 465 -15.91 12.72 15.13
C TYR A 465 -14.69 11.86 15.52
N PHE A 466 -14.05 12.15 16.67
CA PHE A 466 -12.99 11.30 17.22
C PHE A 466 -13.58 10.21 18.12
N GLY A 467 -13.46 8.93 17.73
CA GLY A 467 -13.89 7.78 18.54
C GLY A 467 -15.15 7.05 18.08
N ILE A 468 -15.71 7.43 16.93
CA ILE A 468 -16.78 6.68 16.26
C ILE A 468 -16.09 5.68 15.33
N GLU A 469 -16.10 4.38 15.66
CA GLU A 469 -15.80 3.35 14.65
C GLU A 469 -16.82 3.51 13.53
N SER A 470 -16.35 3.72 12.29
CA SER A 470 -17.20 3.85 11.11
C SER A 470 -18.16 2.66 11.05
N LYS A 471 -19.47 2.95 11.19
CA LYS A 471 -20.54 1.95 11.18
C LYS A 471 -20.66 1.22 9.84
#